data_AF-A0A5C7N396-F1
#
_entry.id   AF-A0A5C7N396-F1
#
_cell.length_a   1.000
_cell.length_b   1.000
_cell.length_c   1.000
_cell.angle_alpha   90.00
_cell.angle_beta   90.00
_cell.angle_gamma   90.00
#
_symmetry.space_group_name_H-M   'P 1'
#
loop_
_entity.id
_entity.type
_entity.pdbx_description
1 polymer ?
#
loop_
_entity_poly.entity_id
_entity_poly.type
_entity_poly.pdbx_seq_one_letter_code
_entity_poly.pdbx_strand_id
1 'polypeptide(L)'
;LLGPMAIGSGNTLLENYLFAEQVDANASNVGARLLGPLFSFSAGGAGGIFAPSLAAGASIGGWIAPLFEPSRGQFNLLVLAGMTAFLTGVTRSPFTSAILVLEMTDRHSAIFQLMYAAMVGYLISFTIDRKSYYERMKERLLKALPDWPPTPEKPARNGRREEAPEPPAARGMGGF
;
A
#
# COMPACT_ATOMS: atom_id res chain seq x y z
N LEU A 1 15.74 21.48 -6.06
CA LEU A 1 14.97 21.03 -7.24
C LEU A 1 13.78 20.14 -6.90
N LEU A 2 13.82 19.27 -5.88
CA LEU A 2 12.60 18.56 -5.41
C LEU A 2 12.36 18.60 -3.87
N GLY A 3 13.22 19.26 -3.08
CA GLY A 3 13.05 19.45 -1.64
C GLY A 3 13.15 18.16 -0.80
N PRO A 4 13.19 18.28 0.53
CA PRO A 4 13.21 17.11 1.43
C PRO A 4 11.93 16.28 1.34
N MET A 5 10.82 16.88 0.89
CA MET A 5 9.53 16.21 0.66
C MET A 5 9.52 15.25 -0.53
N ALA A 6 10.60 15.14 -1.32
CA ALA A 6 10.71 14.20 -2.42
C ALA A 6 11.55 12.94 -2.11
N ILE A 7 12.35 12.97 -1.05
CA ILE A 7 13.31 11.90 -0.73
C ILE A 7 12.74 10.96 0.34
N GLY A 8 13.18 9.70 0.35
CA GLY A 8 12.83 8.71 1.37
C GLY A 8 11.43 8.13 1.22
N SER A 9 10.93 7.47 2.28
CA SER A 9 9.64 6.75 2.27
C SER A 9 8.41 7.66 2.14
N GLY A 10 8.55 8.94 2.51
CA GLY A 10 7.48 9.94 2.45
C GLY A 10 6.86 10.30 3.81
N ASN A 11 7.43 9.84 4.93
CA ASN A 11 6.95 10.18 6.28
C ASN A 11 6.89 11.70 6.51
N THR A 12 7.92 12.44 6.07
CA THR A 12 7.96 13.91 6.18
C THR A 12 6.82 14.60 5.44
N LEU A 13 6.39 14.05 4.29
CA LEU A 13 5.24 14.55 3.55
C LEU A 13 3.94 14.24 4.28
N LEU A 14 3.79 13.02 4.82
CA LEU A 14 2.61 12.63 5.58
C LEU A 14 2.45 13.50 6.84
N GLU A 15 3.53 13.71 7.58
CA GLU A 15 3.55 14.58 8.76
C GLU A 15 3.15 16.02 8.42
N ASN A 16 3.73 16.58 7.35
CA ASN A 16 3.38 17.93 6.91
C ASN A 16 1.90 18.03 6.50
N TYR A 17 1.41 17.12 5.65
CA TYR A 17 0.06 17.20 5.12
C TYR A 17 -1.01 17.02 6.20
N LEU A 18 -0.76 16.16 7.19
CA LEU A 18 -1.73 15.84 8.24
C LEU A 18 -1.67 16.77 9.45
N PHE A 19 -0.49 17.27 9.83
CA PHE A 19 -0.30 17.97 11.11
C PHE A 19 0.19 19.42 11.01
N ALA A 20 0.73 19.87 9.87
CA ALA A 20 1.15 21.27 9.73
C ALA A 20 -0.05 22.23 9.60
N GLU A 21 0.11 23.48 10.01
CA GLU A 21 -0.92 24.52 9.80
C GLU A 21 -0.97 25.00 8.35
N GLN A 22 0.19 25.13 7.71
CA GLN A 22 0.33 25.49 6.30
C GLN A 22 0.85 24.30 5.52
N VAL A 23 0.06 23.83 4.56
CA VAL A 23 0.42 22.70 3.70
C VAL A 23 0.70 23.20 2.30
N ASP A 24 1.90 22.89 1.80
CA ASP A 24 2.31 23.23 0.44
C ASP A 24 2.09 22.03 -0.49
N ALA A 25 0.83 21.87 -0.93
CA ALA A 25 0.39 20.73 -1.71
C ALA A 25 0.60 20.94 -3.23
N ASN A 26 1.83 20.73 -3.69
CA ASN A 26 2.21 20.96 -5.09
C ASN A 26 2.18 19.70 -5.96
N ALA A 27 1.95 19.88 -7.26
CA ALA A 27 2.02 18.82 -8.26
C ALA A 27 3.41 18.17 -8.35
N SER A 28 4.48 18.92 -8.03
CA SER A 28 5.84 18.40 -7.94
C SER A 28 5.98 17.29 -6.89
N ASN A 29 5.28 17.39 -5.76
CA ASN A 29 5.27 16.37 -4.72
C ASN A 29 4.63 15.08 -5.24
N VAL A 30 3.54 15.18 -6.02
CA VAL A 30 2.89 14.03 -6.65
C VAL A 30 3.84 13.33 -7.61
N GLY A 31 4.45 14.09 -8.52
CA GLY A 31 5.41 13.55 -9.48
C GLY A 31 6.59 12.86 -8.78
N ALA A 32 7.17 13.50 -7.77
CA ALA A 32 8.27 12.93 -6.99
C ALA A 32 7.87 11.64 -6.28
N ARG A 33 6.67 11.57 -5.71
CA ARG A 33 6.20 10.41 -4.93
C ARG A 33 5.79 9.21 -5.78
N LEU A 34 5.46 9.44 -7.05
CA LEU A 34 5.24 8.36 -8.02
C LEU A 34 6.55 7.89 -8.67
N LEU A 35 7.39 8.84 -9.10
CA LEU A 35 8.60 8.52 -9.87
C LEU A 35 9.74 8.01 -8.99
N GLY A 36 9.94 8.57 -7.80
CA GLY A 36 11.03 8.18 -6.89
C GLY A 36 11.03 6.67 -6.59
N PRO A 37 9.93 6.13 -6.02
CA PRO A 37 9.83 4.69 -5.76
C PRO A 37 9.94 3.84 -7.02
N LEU A 38 9.37 4.30 -8.15
CA LEU A 38 9.47 3.58 -9.43
C LEU A 38 10.94 3.42 -9.87
N PHE A 39 11.74 4.48 -9.80
CA PHE A 39 13.17 4.42 -10.12
C PHE A 39 13.93 3.57 -9.10
N SER A 40 13.65 3.72 -7.80
CA SER A 40 14.32 2.93 -6.75
C SER A 40 14.06 1.43 -6.90
N PHE A 41 12.81 1.00 -7.14
CA PHE A 41 12.49 -0.41 -7.34
C PHE A 41 13.02 -0.94 -8.67
N SER A 42 13.02 -0.12 -9.73
CA SER A 42 13.57 -0.51 -11.04
C SER A 42 15.09 -0.68 -11.00
N ALA A 43 15.78 0.08 -10.14
CA ALA A 43 17.22 -0.05 -9.90
C ALA A 43 17.59 -1.24 -8.99
N GLY A 44 16.62 -2.08 -8.59
CA GLY A 44 16.87 -3.22 -7.71
C GLY A 44 16.91 -2.88 -6.22
N GLY A 45 16.44 -1.70 -5.82
CA GLY A 45 16.34 -1.31 -4.42
C GLY A 45 15.45 -2.26 -3.63
N ALA A 46 15.97 -2.84 -2.55
CA ALA A 46 15.21 -3.66 -1.62
C ALA A 46 14.37 -2.75 -0.71
N GLY A 47 13.04 -2.93 -0.73
CA GLY A 47 12.14 -2.16 0.12
C GLY A 47 10.68 -2.56 -0.05
N GLY A 48 9.84 -2.13 0.91
CA GLY A 48 8.40 -2.33 0.84
C GLY A 48 7.70 -1.24 0.02
N ILE A 49 6.67 -1.59 -0.74
CA ILE A 49 5.85 -0.65 -1.52
C ILE A 49 4.86 0.16 -0.67
N PHE A 50 4.69 -0.24 0.59
CA PHE A 50 3.61 0.18 1.47
C PHE A 50 3.67 1.68 1.83
N ALA A 51 4.75 2.14 2.49
CA ALA A 51 4.90 3.55 2.86
C ALA A 51 4.96 4.49 1.63
N PRO A 52 5.68 4.13 0.54
CA PRO A 52 5.61 4.88 -0.71
C PRO A 52 4.19 5.01 -1.28
N SER A 53 3.37 3.95 -1.16
CA SER A 53 1.97 3.97 -1.62
C SER A 53 1.12 4.95 -0.82
N LEU A 54 1.27 4.98 0.51
CA LEU A 54 0.59 5.94 1.36
C LEU A 54 1.00 7.37 1.02
N ALA A 55 2.31 7.63 0.89
CA ALA A 55 2.80 8.97 0.57
C ALA A 55 2.38 9.44 -0.83
N ALA A 56 2.37 8.54 -1.82
CA ALA A 56 1.84 8.82 -3.15
C ALA A 56 0.34 9.18 -3.09
N GLY A 57 -0.47 8.35 -2.43
CA GLY A 57 -1.89 8.64 -2.23
C GLY A 57 -2.16 9.94 -1.50
N ALA A 58 -1.42 10.22 -0.42
CA ALA A 58 -1.50 11.47 0.33
C ALA A 58 -1.17 12.68 -0.53
N SER A 59 -0.11 12.59 -1.35
CA SER A 59 0.30 13.67 -2.24
C SER A 59 -0.79 13.99 -3.26
N ILE A 60 -1.43 12.97 -3.84
CA ILE A 60 -2.54 13.13 -4.80
C ILE A 60 -3.76 13.74 -4.10
N GLY A 61 -4.15 13.19 -2.95
CA GLY A 61 -5.29 13.69 -2.18
C GLY A 61 -5.10 15.15 -1.76
N GLY A 62 -3.90 15.51 -1.26
CA GLY A 62 -3.57 16.87 -0.88
C GLY A 62 -3.48 17.82 -2.07
N TRP A 63 -3.00 17.38 -3.24
CA TRP A 63 -2.96 18.20 -4.45
C TRP A 63 -4.36 18.50 -5.03
N ILE A 64 -5.27 17.52 -4.93
CA ILE A 64 -6.66 17.67 -5.39
C ILE A 64 -7.50 18.47 -4.38
N ALA A 65 -7.19 18.39 -3.09
CA ALA A 65 -8.02 18.96 -2.04
C ALA A 65 -8.33 20.46 -2.18
N PRO A 66 -7.39 21.35 -2.55
CA PRO A 66 -7.66 22.77 -2.74
C PRO A 66 -8.77 23.10 -3.76
N LEU A 67 -9.08 22.18 -4.68
CA LEU A 67 -10.17 22.37 -5.66
C LEU A 67 -11.56 22.44 -5.02
N PHE A 68 -11.69 22.04 -3.74
CA PHE A 68 -12.96 22.01 -3.02
C PHE A 68 -13.06 23.06 -1.90
N GLU A 69 -12.10 23.99 -1.83
CA GLU A 69 -11.99 25.00 -0.75
C GLU A 69 -12.23 24.43 0.67
N PRO A 70 -11.52 23.35 1.05
CA PRO A 70 -11.86 22.59 2.23
C PRO A 70 -11.44 23.29 3.53
N SER A 71 -12.22 23.10 4.59
CA SER A 71 -11.71 23.28 5.96
C SER A 71 -10.53 22.34 6.24
N ARG A 72 -9.72 22.62 7.28
CA ARG A 72 -8.58 21.75 7.64
C ARG A 72 -8.98 20.30 7.89
N GLY A 73 -10.15 20.08 8.51
CA GLY A 73 -10.72 18.75 8.74
C GLY A 73 -10.99 18.00 7.43
N GLN A 74 -11.62 18.67 6.47
CA GLN A 74 -11.93 18.14 5.14
C GLN A 74 -10.66 17.91 4.31
N PHE A 75 -9.68 18.82 4.35
CA PHE A 75 -8.39 18.63 3.68
C PHE A 75 -7.74 17.32 4.15
N ASN A 76 -7.63 17.13 5.47
CA ASN A 76 -7.05 15.91 6.01
C ASN A 76 -7.87 14.68 5.59
N LEU A 77 -9.20 14.77 5.53
CA LEU A 77 -10.02 13.65 5.07
C LEU A 77 -9.74 13.27 3.61
N LEU A 78 -9.52 14.26 2.72
CA LEU A 78 -9.14 14.00 1.32
C LEU A 78 -7.75 13.38 1.19
N VAL A 79 -6.79 13.84 2.01
CA VAL A 79 -5.45 13.22 2.10
C VAL A 79 -5.57 11.76 2.53
N LEU A 80 -6.32 11.48 3.59
CA LEU A 80 -6.53 10.11 4.09
C LEU A 80 -7.27 9.24 3.06
N ALA A 81 -8.27 9.78 2.39
CA ALA A 81 -8.96 9.09 1.29
C ALA A 81 -7.99 8.72 0.16
N GLY A 82 -7.11 9.64 -0.22
CA GLY A 82 -6.05 9.39 -1.21
C GLY A 82 -5.08 8.30 -0.77
N MET A 83 -4.60 8.35 0.48
CA MET A 83 -3.75 7.31 1.09
C MET A 83 -4.41 5.93 0.99
N THR A 84 -5.66 5.82 1.46
CA THR A 84 -6.41 4.57 1.50
C THR A 84 -6.70 4.05 0.09
N ALA A 85 -7.17 4.91 -0.82
CA ALA A 85 -7.51 4.52 -2.19
C ALA A 85 -6.27 4.01 -2.95
N PHE A 86 -5.14 4.70 -2.84
CA PHE A 86 -3.91 4.31 -3.53
C PHE A 86 -3.36 2.99 -2.99
N LEU A 87 -3.28 2.84 -1.66
CA LEU A 87 -2.83 1.59 -1.04
C LEU A 87 -3.76 0.42 -1.41
N THR A 88 -5.07 0.65 -1.45
CA THR A 88 -6.04 -0.36 -1.90
C THR A 88 -5.81 -0.73 -3.36
N GLY A 89 -5.55 0.25 -4.22
CA GLY A 89 -5.27 0.02 -5.62
C GLY A 89 -4.06 -0.90 -5.83
N VAL A 90 -3.00 -0.73 -5.04
CA VAL A 90 -1.78 -1.56 -5.09
C VAL A 90 -2.02 -2.95 -4.52
N THR A 91 -2.62 -3.02 -3.32
CA THR A 91 -2.68 -4.26 -2.52
C THR A 91 -3.89 -5.13 -2.81
N ARG A 92 -4.98 -4.55 -3.34
CA ARG A 92 -6.30 -5.19 -3.49
C ARG A 92 -6.95 -5.63 -2.20
N SER A 93 -6.62 -4.98 -1.08
CA SER A 93 -7.31 -5.19 0.19
C SER A 93 -7.96 -3.90 0.69
N PRO A 94 -9.22 -3.62 0.33
CA PRO A 94 -9.91 -2.38 0.73
C PRO A 94 -10.09 -2.27 2.24
N PHE A 95 -10.53 -3.35 2.90
CA PHE A 95 -10.73 -3.37 4.34
C PHE A 95 -9.42 -3.17 5.11
N THR A 96 -8.36 -3.91 4.73
CA THR A 96 -7.05 -3.76 5.39
C THR A 96 -6.49 -2.35 5.21
N SER A 97 -6.59 -1.79 4.00
CA SER A 97 -6.06 -0.44 3.73
C SER A 97 -6.82 0.64 4.51
N ALA A 98 -8.14 0.52 4.61
CA ALA A 98 -8.97 1.46 5.36
C ALA A 98 -8.69 1.40 6.87
N ILE A 99 -8.69 0.19 7.46
CA ILE A 99 -8.37 -0.01 8.88
C ILE A 99 -6.97 0.50 9.19
N LEU A 100 -6.00 0.19 8.33
CA LEU A 100 -4.63 0.61 8.56
C LEU A 100 -4.48 2.13 8.60
N VAL A 101 -5.10 2.84 7.65
CA VAL A 101 -5.01 4.30 7.61
C VAL A 101 -5.77 4.90 8.80
N LEU A 102 -6.89 4.28 9.20
CA LEU A 102 -7.65 4.64 10.39
C LEU A 102 -6.78 4.58 11.64
N GLU A 103 -6.11 3.45 11.87
CA GLU A 103 -5.27 3.21 13.06
C GLU A 103 -4.03 4.13 13.06
N MET A 104 -3.38 4.34 11.92
CA MET A 104 -2.21 5.23 11.82
C MET A 104 -2.55 6.70 12.13
N THR A 105 -3.80 7.09 12.00
CA THR A 105 -4.22 8.50 12.06
C THR A 105 -5.24 8.78 13.16
N ASP A 106 -5.58 7.75 13.95
CA ASP A 106 -6.51 7.77 15.09
C ASP A 106 -7.84 8.47 14.78
N ARG A 107 -8.35 8.28 13.56
CA ARG A 107 -9.48 9.05 13.00
C ARG A 107 -10.74 8.21 12.84
N HIS A 108 -11.17 7.57 13.92
CA HIS A 108 -12.27 6.60 13.94
C HIS A 108 -13.58 7.08 13.31
N SER A 109 -13.90 8.37 13.39
CA SER A 109 -15.10 8.96 12.77
C SER A 109 -15.11 8.95 11.24
N ALA A 110 -13.98 8.68 10.59
CA ALA A 110 -13.82 8.70 9.13
C ALA A 110 -13.93 7.31 8.47
N ILE A 111 -14.22 6.24 9.21
CA ILE A 111 -14.14 4.86 8.72
C ILE A 111 -14.96 4.62 7.44
N PHE A 112 -16.18 5.16 7.36
CA PHE A 112 -17.06 4.96 6.21
C PHE A 112 -16.52 5.67 4.96
N GLN A 113 -15.94 6.86 5.13
CA GLN A 113 -15.34 7.65 4.06
C GLN A 113 -14.06 6.98 3.54
N LEU A 114 -13.24 6.43 4.43
CA LEU A 114 -12.05 5.67 4.04
C LEU A 114 -12.43 4.37 3.32
N MET A 115 -13.46 3.67 3.77
CA MET A 115 -13.94 2.46 3.10
C MET A 115 -14.50 2.76 1.70
N TYR A 116 -15.23 3.88 1.55
CA TYR A 116 -15.70 4.34 0.25
C TYR A 116 -14.53 4.62 -0.69
N ALA A 117 -13.52 5.38 -0.24
CA ALA A 117 -12.32 5.67 -1.02
C ALA A 117 -11.55 4.39 -1.38
N ALA A 118 -11.45 3.44 -0.45
CA ALA A 118 -10.85 2.13 -0.68
C ALA A 118 -11.58 1.39 -1.81
N MET A 119 -12.90 1.34 -1.77
CA MET A 119 -13.71 0.64 -2.78
C MET A 119 -13.56 1.27 -4.16
N VAL A 120 -13.56 2.61 -4.24
CA VAL A 120 -13.30 3.32 -5.50
C VAL A 120 -11.89 3.00 -6.03
N GLY A 121 -10.87 3.03 -5.16
CA GLY A 121 -9.50 2.67 -5.53
C GLY A 121 -9.37 1.21 -6.01
N TYR A 122 -10.10 0.28 -5.37
CA TYR A 122 -10.16 -1.11 -5.79
C TYR A 122 -10.78 -1.24 -7.19
N LEU A 123 -11.91 -0.60 -7.44
CA LEU A 123 -12.62 -0.65 -8.71
C LEU A 123 -11.77 -0.08 -9.86
N ILE A 124 -11.18 1.09 -9.66
CA ILE A 124 -10.28 1.71 -10.65
C ILE A 124 -9.08 0.80 -10.92
N SER A 125 -8.49 0.22 -9.88
CA SER A 125 -7.39 -0.69 -10.09
C SER A 125 -7.85 -1.93 -10.86
N PHE A 126 -9.07 -2.44 -10.61
CA PHE A 126 -9.61 -3.65 -11.26
C PHE A 126 -9.84 -3.49 -12.77
N THR A 127 -10.10 -2.26 -13.23
CA THR A 127 -10.21 -1.99 -14.66
C THR A 127 -8.85 -1.93 -15.35
N ILE A 128 -7.79 -1.50 -14.65
CA ILE A 128 -6.42 -1.40 -15.18
C ILE A 128 -5.75 -2.77 -15.20
N ASP A 129 -5.91 -3.53 -14.12
CA ASP A 129 -5.27 -4.83 -13.92
C ASP A 129 -6.20 -5.73 -13.13
N ARG A 130 -6.20 -7.04 -13.37
CA ARG A 130 -7.02 -7.97 -12.57
C ARG A 130 -6.26 -8.55 -11.38
N LYS A 131 -4.93 -8.41 -11.34
CA LYS A 131 -4.08 -8.96 -10.28
C LYS A 131 -3.58 -7.85 -9.36
N SER A 132 -3.37 -8.18 -8.09
CA SER A 132 -2.70 -7.27 -7.15
C SER A 132 -1.21 -7.19 -7.45
N TYR A 133 -0.56 -6.14 -6.95
CA TYR A 133 0.90 -6.02 -7.03
C TYR A 133 1.60 -7.25 -6.43
N TYR A 134 1.13 -7.70 -5.27
CA TYR A 134 1.72 -8.86 -4.58
C TYR A 134 1.53 -10.17 -5.35
N GLU A 135 0.39 -10.36 -6.02
CA GLU A 135 0.19 -11.55 -6.86
C GLU A 135 1.14 -11.55 -8.07
N ARG A 136 1.34 -10.39 -8.71
CA ARG A 136 2.33 -10.26 -9.79
C ARG A 136 3.75 -10.51 -9.32
N MET A 137 4.10 -10.03 -8.13
CA MET A 137 5.42 -10.25 -7.54
C MET A 137 5.66 -11.72 -7.25
N LYS A 138 4.66 -12.41 -6.67
CA LYS A 138 4.67 -13.86 -6.47
C LYS A 138 4.88 -14.60 -7.80
N GLU A 139 4.15 -14.25 -8.85
CA GLU A 139 4.29 -14.90 -10.15
C GLU A 139 5.67 -14.70 -10.77
N ARG A 140 6.28 -13.52 -10.60
CA ARG A 140 7.66 -13.26 -11.04
C ARG A 140 8.66 -14.10 -10.24
N LEU A 141 8.46 -14.22 -8.94
CA LEU A 141 9.32 -15.03 -8.06
C LEU A 141 9.25 -16.52 -8.42
N LEU A 142 8.04 -17.07 -8.60
CA LEU A 142 7.86 -18.47 -9.01
C LEU A 142 8.47 -18.77 -10.37
N LYS A 143 8.44 -17.82 -11.32
CA LYS A 143 9.13 -17.98 -12.62
C LYS A 143 10.65 -17.97 -12.47
N ALA A 144 11.18 -17.23 -11.51
CA ALA A 144 12.61 -17.19 -11.22
C ALA A 144 13.11 -18.42 -10.44
N LEU A 145 12.21 -19.17 -9.79
CA LEU A 145 12.49 -20.34 -8.96
C LEU A 145 11.66 -21.56 -9.41
N PRO A 146 12.03 -22.23 -10.53
CA PRO A 146 11.23 -23.31 -11.13
C PRO A 146 11.04 -24.53 -10.23
N ASP A 147 12.01 -24.81 -9.34
CA ASP A 147 12.02 -25.98 -8.46
C ASP A 147 11.34 -25.73 -7.10
N TRP A 148 10.66 -24.58 -6.94
CA TRP A 148 9.90 -24.32 -5.71
C TRP A 148 8.73 -25.30 -5.60
N PRO A 149 8.60 -26.09 -4.51
CA PRO A 149 7.55 -27.08 -4.40
C PRO A 149 6.17 -26.40 -4.48
N PRO A 150 5.23 -26.93 -5.28
CA PRO A 150 3.90 -26.35 -5.38
C PRO A 150 3.25 -26.32 -4.00
N THR A 151 2.50 -25.25 -3.69
CA THR A 151 1.70 -25.17 -2.47
C THR A 151 0.83 -26.43 -2.36
N PRO A 152 0.86 -27.16 -1.23
CA PRO A 152 0.01 -28.32 -1.04
C PRO A 152 -1.43 -27.94 -1.34
N GLU A 153 -2.06 -28.65 -2.26
CA GLU A 153 -3.47 -28.46 -2.57
C GLU A 153 -4.24 -28.69 -1.27
N LYS A 154 -5.00 -27.69 -0.80
CA LYS A 154 -5.82 -27.87 0.41
C LYS A 154 -6.76 -29.04 0.11
N PRO A 155 -6.67 -30.18 0.83
CA PRO A 155 -7.56 -31.29 0.58
C PRO A 155 -8.99 -30.78 0.72
N ALA A 156 -9.83 -31.09 -0.28
CA ALA A 156 -11.24 -30.77 -0.24
C ALA A 156 -11.76 -31.24 1.13
N ARG A 157 -12.28 -30.32 1.93
CA ARG A 157 -12.62 -30.52 3.36
C ARG A 157 -13.74 -31.54 3.47
N ASN A 158 -13.42 -32.82 3.33
CA ASN A 158 -14.37 -33.92 3.34
C ASN A 158 -14.56 -34.37 4.78
N GLY A 159 -15.24 -33.55 5.59
CA GLY A 159 -15.88 -33.90 6.87
C GLY A 159 -15.05 -34.56 7.99
N ARG A 160 -13.80 -34.95 7.76
CA ARG A 160 -12.94 -35.64 8.71
C ARG A 160 -11.82 -34.69 9.13
N ARG A 161 -11.64 -34.55 10.44
CA ARG A 161 -10.52 -33.81 11.04
C ARG A 161 -9.25 -34.58 10.68
N GLU A 162 -8.58 -34.19 9.60
CA GLU A 162 -7.19 -34.61 9.36
C GLU A 162 -6.28 -33.70 10.18
N GLU A 163 -5.55 -34.31 11.10
CA GLU A 163 -4.48 -33.67 11.86
C GLU A 163 -3.38 -33.22 10.89
N ALA A 164 -2.87 -31.99 11.09
CA ALA A 164 -1.87 -31.40 10.22
C ALA A 164 -0.58 -32.26 10.22
N PRO A 165 0.04 -32.51 9.05
CA PRO A 165 1.29 -33.25 9.00
C PRO A 165 2.40 -32.44 9.70
N GLU A 166 3.21 -33.11 10.51
CA GLU A 166 4.34 -32.48 11.21
C GLU A 166 5.31 -31.86 10.20
N PRO A 167 5.85 -30.67 10.51
CA PRO A 167 6.83 -30.02 9.64
C PRO A 167 8.07 -30.91 9.49
N PRO A 168 8.68 -30.97 8.30
CA PRO A 168 9.86 -31.80 8.08
C PRO A 168 10.98 -31.36 9.02
N ALA A 169 11.55 -32.34 9.75
CA ALA A 169 12.63 -32.12 10.70
C ALA A 169 13.76 -31.33 10.03
N ALA A 170 14.14 -30.21 10.65
CA ALA A 170 15.26 -29.40 10.21
C ALA A 170 16.48 -30.30 10.07
N ARG A 171 16.93 -30.52 8.83
CA ARG A 171 18.19 -31.23 8.56
C ARG A 171 19.29 -30.45 9.28
N GLY A 172 19.85 -31.09 10.31
CA GLY A 172 20.92 -30.51 11.10
C GLY A 172 22.05 -29.99 10.20
N MET A 173 22.34 -28.71 10.34
CA MET A 173 23.63 -28.15 9.94
C MET A 173 24.68 -28.72 10.89
N GLY A 174 25.14 -29.94 10.59
CA GLY A 174 26.34 -30.52 11.17
C GLY A 174 27.50 -30.29 10.22
N GLY A 175 28.52 -29.57 10.67
CA GLY A 175 29.79 -29.39 9.98
C GLY A 175 30.39 -28.01 10.18
N PHE A 176 30.94 -27.78 11.38
CA PHE A 176 32.12 -26.92 11.53
C PHE A 176 33.37 -27.74 11.21
#